data_AF-A0A7H0HFK7-F1
#
_entry.id   AF-A0A7H0HFK7-F1
#
_cell.length_a   1.000
_cell.length_b   1.000
_cell.length_c   1.000
_cell.angle_alpha   90.00
_cell.angle_beta   90.00
_cell.angle_gamma   90.00
#
_symmetry.space_group_name_H-M   'P 1'
#
loop_
_entity.id
_entity.type
_entity.pdbx_description
1 polymer ?
#
loop_
_entity_poly.entity_id
_entity_poly.type
_entity_poly.pdbx_seq_one_letter_code
_entity_poly.pdbx_strand_id
1 'polypeptide(L)'
;MEALMYAVWALLELVIIGTAKVLVPLASNGKWRCDGLASRESRIHSGAGALSYEHNGQRFITDTGQLLIGVLFYAIVGSAAIYALT
;
A
#
# COMPACT_ATOMS: atom_id res chain seq x y z
N MET A 1 24.94 11.25 -6.34
CA MET A 1 24.62 9.89 -5.84
C MET A 1 23.38 9.91 -4.96
N GLU A 2 23.36 10.69 -3.86
CA GLU A 2 22.20 10.81 -2.95
C GLU A 2 20.86 11.10 -3.65
N ALA A 3 20.80 12.11 -4.52
CA ALA A 3 19.57 12.47 -5.21
C ALA A 3 18.98 11.33 -6.07
N LEU A 4 19.86 10.54 -6.71
CA LEU A 4 19.44 9.38 -7.50
C LEU A 4 18.87 8.29 -6.59
N MET A 5 19.51 8.03 -5.45
CA MET A 5 19.03 7.06 -4.48
C MET A 5 17.63 7.43 -3.96
N TYR A 6 17.41 8.69 -3.59
CA TYR A 6 16.09 9.16 -3.18
C TYR A 6 15.05 9.07 -4.29
N ALA A 7 15.43 9.36 -5.54
CA ALA A 7 14.53 9.23 -6.68
C ALA A 7 14.12 7.77 -6.93
N VAL A 8 15.07 6.83 -6.87
CA VAL A 8 14.80 5.39 -7.01
C VAL A 8 13.92 4.90 -5.86
N TRP A 9 14.21 5.31 -4.63
CA TRP A 9 13.41 4.96 -3.46
C TRP A 9 11.96 5.45 -3.58
N ALA A 10 11.77 6.72 -3.97
CA ALA A 10 10.45 7.30 -4.19
C ALA A 10 9.69 6.57 -5.30
N LEU A 11 10.37 6.20 -6.39
CA LEU A 11 9.76 5.39 -7.47
C LEU A 11 9.33 4.02 -6.96
N LEU A 12 10.15 3.35 -6.16
CA LEU A 12 9.81 2.06 -5.56
C LEU A 12 8.59 2.17 -4.64
N GLU A 13 8.56 3.16 -3.75
CA GLU A 13 7.39 3.42 -2.89
C GLU A 13 6.12 3.66 -3.72
N LEU A 14 6.21 4.47 -4.79
CA LEU A 14 5.07 4.73 -5.68
C LEU A 14 4.56 3.46 -6.36
N VAL A 15 5.46 2.58 -6.81
CA VAL A 15 5.08 1.29 -7.41
C VAL A 15 4.42 0.39 -6.36
N ILE A 16 5.01 0.26 -5.17
CA ILE A 16 4.49 -0.59 -4.08
C ILE A 16 3.10 -0.11 -3.64
N ILE A 17 2.94 1.19 -3.36
CA ILE A 17 1.67 1.79 -2.94
C ILE A 17 0.65 1.73 -4.07
N GLY A 18 1.06 2.00 -5.31
CA GLY A 18 0.22 1.89 -6.51
C GLY A 18 -0.37 0.49 -6.67
N THR A 19 0.43 -0.55 -6.47
CA THR A 19 -0.02 -1.95 -6.49
C THR A 19 -1.09 -2.20 -5.43
N ALA A 20 -0.88 -1.74 -4.19
CA ALA A 20 -1.88 -1.89 -3.14
C ALA A 20 -3.20 -1.15 -3.46
N LYS A 21 -3.13 0.04 -4.09
CA LYS A 21 -4.33 0.78 -4.55
C LYS A 21 -5.17 0.04 -5.56
N VAL A 22 -4.57 -0.83 -6.37
CA VAL A 22 -5.29 -1.68 -7.32
C VAL A 22 -5.79 -2.96 -6.63
N LEU A 23 -4.95 -3.58 -5.80
CA LEU A 23 -5.28 -4.85 -5.15
C LEU A 23 -6.39 -4.73 -4.10
N VAL A 24 -6.38 -3.70 -3.26
CA VAL A 24 -7.36 -3.53 -2.18
C VAL A 24 -8.81 -3.47 -2.69
N PRO A 25 -9.17 -2.62 -3.67
CA PRO A 25 -10.55 -2.60 -4.18
C PRO A 25 -10.92 -3.89 -4.91
N LEU A 26 -9.98 -4.53 -5.61
CA LEU A 26 -10.22 -5.81 -6.29
C LEU A 26 -10.49 -6.94 -5.29
N ALA A 27 -9.62 -7.10 -4.28
CA ALA A 27 -9.73 -8.15 -3.28
C ALA A 27 -10.92 -7.95 -2.33
N SER A 28 -11.32 -6.70 -2.10
CA SER A 28 -12.42 -6.36 -1.20
C SER A 28 -13.79 -6.23 -1.89
N ASN A 29 -13.87 -6.45 -3.21
CA ASN A 29 -15.07 -6.16 -4.02
C ASN A 29 -15.57 -4.72 -3.81
N GLY A 30 -14.65 -3.75 -3.75
CA GLY A 30 -14.94 -2.33 -3.54
C GLY A 30 -15.39 -1.95 -2.13
N LYS A 31 -15.44 -2.90 -1.18
CA LYS A 31 -15.80 -2.63 0.22
C LYS A 31 -14.74 -1.83 0.97
N TRP A 32 -13.48 -1.93 0.54
CA TRP A 32 -12.36 -1.20 1.13
C TRP A 32 -11.75 -0.27 0.09
N ARG A 33 -11.36 0.92 0.54
CA ARG A 33 -10.70 1.92 -0.28
C ARG A 33 -9.30 2.19 0.24
N CYS A 34 -8.44 2.72 -0.61
CA CYS A 34 -7.14 3.20 -0.20
C CYS A 34 -7.18 4.70 0.02
N ASP A 35 -6.46 5.18 1.03
CA ASP A 35 -6.30 6.61 1.24
C ASP A 35 -5.53 7.26 0.08
N GLY A 36 -5.88 8.50 -0.22
CA GLY A 36 -5.21 9.30 -1.24
C GLY A 36 -3.79 9.65 -0.81
N LEU A 37 -2.82 9.65 -1.74
CA LEU A 37 -1.43 10.02 -1.42
C LEU A 37 -1.29 11.47 -0.93
N ALA A 38 -2.24 12.33 -1.31
CA ALA A 38 -2.32 13.73 -0.87
C ALA A 38 -3.38 13.95 0.24
N SER A 39 -4.12 12.91 0.63
CA SER A 39 -5.16 13.03 1.65
C SER A 39 -4.51 13.07 3.03
N ARG A 40 -5.03 13.94 3.89
CA ARG A 40 -4.64 14.01 5.31
C ARG A 40 -5.68 13.35 6.22
N GLU A 41 -6.71 12.72 5.65
CA GLU A 41 -7.82 12.14 6.42
C GLU A 41 -7.36 11.06 7.39
N SER A 42 -6.41 10.21 7.00
CA SER A 42 -5.75 9.25 7.90
C SER A 42 -5.13 9.92 9.13
N ARG A 43 -4.53 11.11 9.03
CA ARG A 43 -3.89 11.77 10.18
C ARG A 43 -4.90 12.35 11.17
N ILE A 44 -6.13 12.57 10.72
CA ILE A 44 -7.22 13.12 11.54
C ILE A 44 -8.01 11.97 12.19
N HIS A 45 -8.22 10.87 11.46
CA HIS A 45 -9.10 9.78 11.87
C HIS A 45 -8.38 8.51 12.32
N SER A 46 -7.05 8.46 12.19
CA SER A 46 -6.24 7.29 12.56
C SER A 46 -5.01 7.70 13.37
N GLY A 47 -4.58 6.82 14.27
CA GLY A 47 -3.32 6.98 14.99
C GLY A 47 -2.11 6.84 14.04
N ALA A 48 -0.98 7.43 14.42
CA ALA A 48 0.27 7.27 13.67
C ALA A 48 0.61 5.77 13.52
N GLY A 49 0.86 5.33 12.29
CA GLY A 49 1.18 3.93 11.97
C GLY A 49 -0.03 2.99 11.92
N ALA A 50 -1.27 3.49 12.05
CA ALA A 50 -2.46 2.68 11.80
C ALA A 50 -2.42 2.15 10.35
N LEU A 51 -2.75 0.88 10.16
CA LEU A 51 -2.77 0.25 8.82
C LEU A 51 -4.11 0.47 8.09
N SER A 52 -5.16 0.72 8.85
CA SER A 52 -6.50 0.98 8.33
C SER A 52 -7.30 1.79 9.33
N TYR A 53 -8.31 2.50 8.85
CA TYR A 53 -9.27 3.22 9.67
C TYR A 53 -10.66 3.14 9.05
N GLU A 54 -11.68 3.42 9.86
CA GLU A 54 -13.05 3.53 9.39
C GLU A 54 -13.50 4.99 9.51
N HIS A 55 -14.12 5.50 8.45
CA HIS A 55 -14.71 6.83 8.42
C HIS A 55 -16.06 6.76 7.72
N ASN A 56 -17.12 7.25 8.38
CA ASN A 56 -18.49 7.24 7.86
C ASN A 56 -18.98 5.86 7.35
N GLY A 57 -18.64 4.79 8.07
CA GLY A 57 -19.02 3.42 7.69
C GLY A 57 -18.24 2.83 6.50
N GLN A 58 -17.27 3.57 5.97
CA GLN A 58 -16.38 3.14 4.90
C GLN A 58 -15.00 2.84 5.49
N ARG A 59 -14.42 1.69 5.11
CA ARG A 59 -13.06 1.31 5.53
C ARG A 59 -12.02 1.78 4.54
N PHE A 60 -10.95 2.36 5.09
CA PHE A 60 -9.82 2.90 4.36
C PHE A 60 -8.52 2.23 4.81
N ILE A 61 -7.68 1.86 3.87
CA ILE A 61 -6.29 1.44 4.10
C ILE A 61 -5.40 2.68 4.04
N THR A 62 -4.61 2.91 5.08
CA THR A 62 -3.66 4.03 5.14
C THR A 62 -2.50 3.86 4.16
N ASP A 63 -1.66 4.87 4.01
CA ASP A 63 -0.38 4.78 3.30
C ASP A 63 0.52 3.66 3.84
N THR A 64 0.59 3.53 5.16
CA THR A 64 1.36 2.49 5.86
C THR A 64 0.79 1.10 5.58
N GLY A 65 -0.54 0.96 5.61
CA GLY A 65 -1.21 -0.28 5.23
C GLY A 65 -1.01 -0.64 3.75
N GLN A 66 -1.03 0.37 2.87
CA GLN A 66 -0.76 0.19 1.44
C GLN A 66 0.67 -0.30 1.19
N LEU A 67 1.67 0.29 1.87
CA LEU A 67 3.06 -0.19 1.81
C LEU A 67 3.17 -1.65 2.26
N LEU A 68 2.56 -2.00 3.40
CA LEU A 68 2.57 -3.38 3.90
C LEU A 68 1.95 -4.36 2.90
N ILE A 69 0.78 -4.05 2.36
CA ILE A 69 0.09 -4.90 1.37
C ILE A 69 0.93 -5.05 0.10
N GLY A 70 1.52 -3.96 -0.40
CA GLY A 70 2.37 -4.01 -1.58
C GLY A 70 3.63 -4.85 -1.36
N VAL A 71 4.31 -4.70 -0.23
CA VAL A 71 5.47 -5.52 0.14
C VAL A 71 5.08 -6.99 0.25
N LEU A 72 3.96 -7.31 0.92
CA LEU A 72 3.47 -8.68 1.04
C LEU A 72 3.15 -9.29 -0.34
N PHE A 73 2.54 -8.52 -1.24
CA PHE A 73 2.28 -8.98 -2.59
C PHE A 73 3.57 -9.36 -3.32
N TYR A 74 4.59 -8.49 -3.32
CA TYR A 74 5.87 -8.79 -3.97
C TYR A 74 6.65 -9.90 -3.28
N ALA A 75 6.54 -10.04 -1.95
CA ALA A 75 7.11 -11.16 -1.22
C ALA A 75 6.48 -12.48 -1.68
N ILE A 76 5.15 -12.55 -1.78
CA ILE A 76 4.42 -13.74 -2.26
C ILE A 76 4.80 -14.05 -3.70
N VAL A 77 4.78 -13.05 -4.60
CA VAL A 77 5.16 -13.22 -6.01
C VAL A 77 6.60 -13.70 -6.15
N GLY A 78 7.53 -13.10 -5.39
CA GLY A 78 8.93 -13.49 -5.37
C GLY A 78 9.14 -14.92 -4.88
N SER A 79 8.52 -15.30 -3.77
CA SER A 79 8.57 -16.67 -3.25
C SER A 79 7.95 -17.68 -4.21
N ALA A 80 6.82 -17.35 -4.83
CA ALA A 80 6.17 -18.21 -5.83
C ALA A 80 7.03 -18.38 -7.08
N ALA A 81 7.69 -17.31 -7.55
CA ALA A 81 8.60 -17.38 -8.69
C ALA A 81 9.83 -18.25 -8.37
N ILE A 82 10.43 -18.10 -7.18
CA ILE A 82 11.55 -18.95 -6.75
C ILE A 82 11.10 -20.42 -6.72
N TYR A 83 9.95 -20.70 -6.10
CA TYR A 83 9.41 -22.05 -6.03
C TYR A 83 9.16 -22.66 -7.42
N ALA A 84 8.64 -21.87 -8.37
CA ALA A 84 8.39 -22.33 -9.74
C ALA A 84 9.67 -22.59 -10.56
N LEU A 85 10.81 -22.04 -10.13
CA LEU A 85 12.11 -22.18 -10.80
C LEU A 85 13.00 -23.26 -10.17
N THR A 86 12.58 -23.86 -9.06
CA THR A 86 13.31 -24.92 -8.34
C THR A 86 12.73 -26.29 -8.65
#